data_AF-A0A183KB71-F1
#
_entry.id   AF-A0A183KB71-F1
#
_cell.length_a   1.000
_cell.length_b   1.000
_cell.length_c   1.000
_cell.angle_alpha   90.00
_cell.angle_beta   90.00
_cell.angle_gamma   90.00
#
_symmetry.space_group_name_H-M   'P 1'
#
loop_
_entity.id
_entity.type
_entity.pdbx_description
1 polymer ?
#
loop_
_entity_poly.entity_id
_entity_poly.type
_entity_poly.pdbx_seq_one_letter_code
_entity_poly.pdbx_strand_id
1 'polypeptide(L)'
;MENIGILFAVYVITVVIICPYTKVEESFGMQALHDLLYLRTNITMYDHNYFPGVVPRSFLGCLSVASIVSPLLYVNTLLGMQKFISQYIVRICLGLIMALSLINFSHCVKKVFGKHVCIRLLIICCSQFHLAFYASRTLPNTYAFILGTFYCKICLSFICLRQVWRIISFQLVPHQDYTV
;
A
#
# COMPACT_ATOMS: atom_id res chain seq x y z
N MET A 1 4.87 12.55 -14.42
CA MET A 1 5.17 11.32 -13.65
C MET A 1 4.44 11.37 -12.33
N GLU A 2 4.78 12.33 -11.47
CA GLU A 2 4.05 12.62 -10.23
C GLU A 2 2.56 12.84 -10.49
N ASN A 3 2.22 13.59 -11.55
CA ASN A 3 0.83 13.82 -11.95
C ASN A 3 0.04 12.53 -12.22
N ILE A 4 0.68 11.47 -12.74
CA ILE A 4 0.01 10.19 -13.04
C ILE A 4 -0.25 9.43 -11.74
N GLY A 5 0.71 9.45 -10.80
CA GLY A 5 0.53 8.87 -9.47
C GLY A 5 -0.58 9.56 -8.67
N ILE A 6 -0.64 10.89 -8.73
CA ILE A 6 -1.69 11.68 -8.10
C ILE A 6 -3.06 11.36 -8.74
N LEU A 7 -3.12 11.27 -10.07
CA LEU A 7 -4.34 10.89 -10.78
C LEU A 7 -4.84 9.51 -10.32
N PHE A 8 -3.93 8.55 -10.12
CA PHE A 8 -4.30 7.23 -9.58
C PHE A 8 -4.87 7.33 -8.16
N ALA A 9 -4.27 8.14 -7.27
CA ALA A 9 -4.80 8.34 -5.92
C ALA A 9 -6.22 8.98 -5.96
N VAL A 10 -6.43 9.98 -6.81
CA VAL A 10 -7.74 10.61 -7.03
C VAL A 10 -8.75 9.59 -7.57
N TYR A 11 -8.34 8.72 -8.49
CA TYR A 11 -9.17 7.65 -9.01
C TYR A 11 -9.60 6.68 -7.90
N VAL A 12 -8.68 6.23 -7.05
CA VAL A 12 -8.99 5.37 -5.90
C VAL A 12 -9.99 6.03 -4.95
N ILE A 13 -9.80 7.31 -4.60
CA ILE A 13 -10.74 8.05 -3.74
C ILE A 13 -12.12 8.14 -4.38
N THR A 14 -12.18 8.43 -5.67
CA THR A 14 -13.44 8.51 -6.43
C THR A 14 -14.19 7.18 -6.37
N VAL A 15 -13.47 6.06 -6.54
CA VAL A 15 -14.07 4.71 -6.43
C VAL A 15 -14.60 4.43 -5.02
N VAL A 16 -13.91 4.91 -3.96
CA VAL A 16 -14.42 4.77 -2.59
C VAL A 16 -15.76 5.49 -2.42
N ILE A 17 -15.90 6.70 -2.97
CA ILE A 17 -17.12 7.51 -2.87
C ILE A 17 -18.27 6.86 -3.66
N ILE A 18 -18.00 6.36 -4.86
CA ILE A 18 -19.01 5.73 -5.72
C ILE A 18 -19.41 4.35 -5.18
N CYS A 19 -18.51 3.64 -4.49
CA CYS A 19 -18.74 2.30 -3.95
C CYS A 19 -18.69 2.29 -2.41
N PRO A 20 -19.72 2.83 -1.72
CA PRO A 20 -19.77 2.95 -0.27
C PRO A 20 -19.78 1.59 0.44
N TYR A 21 -20.48 0.63 -0.15
CA TYR A 21 -20.76 -0.66 0.48
C TYR A 21 -19.58 -1.63 0.41
N THR A 22 -19.53 -2.48 1.43
CA THR A 22 -18.46 -3.44 1.61
C THR A 22 -18.79 -4.79 0.99
N LYS A 23 -17.78 -5.47 0.45
CA LYS A 23 -17.93 -6.88 0.04
C LYS A 23 -17.99 -7.80 1.26
N VAL A 24 -18.59 -8.98 1.11
CA VAL A 24 -18.65 -9.97 2.19
C VAL A 24 -17.24 -10.38 2.63
N GLU A 25 -16.31 -10.54 1.70
CA GLU A 25 -14.91 -10.93 1.99
C GLU A 25 -14.15 -9.92 2.85
N GLU A 26 -14.46 -8.63 2.74
CA GLU A 26 -13.75 -7.59 3.48
C GLU A 26 -14.34 -7.32 4.86
N SER A 27 -15.51 -7.92 5.17
CA SER A 27 -16.17 -7.81 6.47
C SER A 27 -15.22 -8.19 7.60
N PHE A 28 -14.45 -9.28 7.47
CA PHE A 28 -13.48 -9.70 8.48
C PHE A 28 -12.42 -8.63 8.76
N GLY A 29 -11.89 -8.00 7.71
CA GLY A 29 -10.89 -6.93 7.86
C GLY A 29 -11.50 -5.66 8.45
N MET A 30 -12.69 -5.28 7.98
CA MET A 30 -13.43 -4.12 8.48
C MET A 30 -13.79 -4.27 9.97
N GLN A 31 -14.21 -5.46 10.39
CA GLN A 31 -14.54 -5.76 11.77
C GLN A 31 -13.30 -5.74 12.66
N ALA A 32 -12.20 -6.35 12.20
CA ALA A 32 -10.93 -6.29 12.92
C ALA A 32 -10.43 -4.85 13.10
N LEU A 33 -10.59 -4.00 12.08
CA LEU A 33 -10.27 -2.58 12.17
C LEU A 33 -11.19 -1.84 13.14
N HIS A 34 -12.49 -2.13 13.12
CA HIS A 34 -13.44 -1.58 14.10
C HIS A 34 -13.02 -1.93 15.54
N ASP A 35 -12.74 -3.20 15.80
CA ASP A 35 -12.38 -3.66 17.14
C ASP A 35 -11.08 -3.00 17.63
N LEU A 36 -10.05 -2.95 16.77
CA LEU A 36 -8.79 -2.28 17.08
C LEU A 36 -8.93 -0.79 17.36
N LEU A 37 -9.78 -0.08 16.61
CA LEU A 37 -9.90 1.38 16.70
C LEU A 37 -10.84 1.82 17.84
N TYR A 38 -11.92 1.07 18.06
CA TYR A 38 -12.98 1.42 19.02
C TYR A 38 -12.87 0.67 20.34
N LEU A 39 -12.62 -0.64 20.33
CA LEU A 39 -12.56 -1.46 21.55
C LEU A 39 -11.15 -1.46 22.18
N ARG A 40 -10.09 -1.31 21.38
CA ARG A 40 -8.68 -1.08 21.77
C ARG A 40 -8.07 -2.12 22.72
N THR A 41 -8.28 -1.98 24.02
CA THR A 41 -7.75 -2.88 25.06
C THR A 41 -8.83 -3.80 25.61
N ASN A 42 -10.09 -3.57 25.25
CA ASN A 42 -11.22 -4.39 25.67
C ASN A 42 -11.34 -5.65 24.80
N ILE A 43 -10.35 -6.53 24.89
CA ILE A 43 -10.17 -7.73 24.06
C ILE A 43 -11.35 -8.72 24.20
N THR A 44 -12.02 -8.73 25.37
CA THR A 44 -13.16 -9.62 25.63
C THR A 44 -14.35 -9.35 24.70
N MET A 45 -14.51 -8.10 24.25
CA MET A 45 -15.61 -7.66 23.40
C MET A 45 -15.34 -7.82 21.90
N TYR A 46 -14.19 -8.35 21.50
CA TYR A 46 -13.84 -8.45 20.09
C TYR A 46 -14.55 -9.65 19.44
N ASP A 47 -14.88 -9.50 18.16
CA ASP A 47 -15.55 -10.54 17.38
C ASP A 47 -14.64 -11.78 17.15
N HIS A 48 -13.32 -11.66 17.36
CA HIS A 48 -12.40 -12.80 17.24
C HIS A 48 -12.62 -13.90 18.28
N ASN A 49 -13.24 -13.59 19.42
CA ASN A 49 -13.58 -14.58 20.44
C ASN A 49 -14.72 -15.49 19.97
N TYR A 50 -15.66 -14.95 19.20
CA TYR A 50 -16.79 -15.68 18.63
C TYR A 50 -16.43 -16.36 17.30
N PHE A 51 -15.51 -15.78 16.52
CA PHE A 51 -15.11 -16.28 15.19
C PHE A 51 -13.58 -16.49 15.06
N PRO A 52 -13.00 -17.49 15.75
CA PRO A 52 -11.55 -17.67 15.82
C PRO A 52 -10.89 -18.07 14.49
N GLY A 53 -11.64 -18.62 13.54
CA GLY A 53 -11.07 -19.17 12.30
C GLY A 53 -10.67 -18.15 11.23
N VAL A 54 -11.29 -16.97 11.23
CA VAL A 54 -11.24 -16.03 10.08
C VAL A 54 -10.52 -14.72 10.41
N VAL A 55 -10.57 -14.30 11.67
CA VAL A 55 -10.02 -13.01 12.12
C VAL A 55 -8.48 -13.03 12.32
N PRO A 56 -7.85 -14.07 12.90
CA PRO A 56 -6.41 -14.05 13.18
C PRO A 56 -5.52 -13.90 11.94
N ARG A 57 -5.92 -14.53 10.83
CA ARG A 57 -5.19 -14.48 9.55
C ARG A 57 -5.16 -13.08 8.92
N SER A 58 -6.15 -12.24 9.24
CA SER A 58 -6.29 -10.88 8.69
C SER A 58 -5.84 -9.79 9.68
N PHE A 59 -5.44 -10.18 10.90
CA PHE A 59 -5.21 -9.26 12.02
C PHE A 59 -3.97 -8.37 11.84
N LEU A 60 -2.85 -8.94 11.38
CA LEU A 60 -1.58 -8.20 11.24
C LEU A 60 -1.67 -7.03 10.26
N GLY A 61 -2.29 -7.24 9.09
CA GLY A 61 -2.50 -6.17 8.10
C GLY A 61 -3.39 -5.07 8.68
N CYS A 62 -4.50 -5.45 9.30
CA CYS A 62 -5.42 -4.51 9.95
C CYS A 62 -4.76 -3.74 11.10
N LEU A 63 -3.89 -4.36 11.89
CA LEU A 63 -3.15 -3.71 12.98
C LEU A 63 -2.25 -2.59 12.46
N SER A 64 -1.52 -2.83 11.36
CA SER A 64 -0.65 -1.82 10.76
C SER A 64 -1.44 -0.59 10.30
N VAL A 65 -2.59 -0.79 9.67
CA VAL A 65 -3.47 0.30 9.22
C VAL A 65 -4.14 0.97 10.39
N ALA A 66 -4.67 0.23 11.35
CA ALA A 66 -5.29 0.77 12.55
C ALA A 66 -4.32 1.72 13.28
N SER A 67 -3.04 1.37 13.36
CA SER A 67 -2.02 2.20 13.99
C SER A 67 -1.86 3.55 13.27
N ILE A 68 -1.80 3.53 11.94
CA ILE A 68 -1.69 4.75 11.10
C ILE A 68 -2.95 5.62 11.17
N VAL A 69 -4.13 5.00 11.17
CA VAL A 69 -5.42 5.70 11.09
C VAL A 69 -5.97 6.08 12.48
N SER A 70 -5.42 5.51 13.56
CA SER A 70 -5.84 5.78 14.95
C SER A 70 -5.91 7.26 15.34
N PRO A 71 -4.95 8.16 15.01
CA PRO A 71 -5.07 9.58 15.38
C PRO A 71 -6.24 10.25 14.64
N LEU A 72 -6.46 9.89 13.37
CA LEU A 72 -7.55 10.44 12.56
C LEU A 72 -8.92 10.00 13.09
N LEU A 73 -9.06 8.72 13.45
CA LEU A 73 -10.31 8.25 14.06
C LEU A 73 -10.53 8.79 15.46
N TYR A 74 -9.48 9.01 16.24
CA TYR A 74 -9.63 9.59 17.56
C TYR A 74 -10.32 10.96 17.47
N VAL A 75 -9.89 11.80 16.52
CA VAL A 75 -10.56 13.08 16.22
C VAL A 75 -12.01 12.86 15.80
N ASN A 76 -12.28 11.91 14.90
CA ASN A 76 -13.65 11.58 14.47
C ASN A 76 -14.55 11.14 15.64
N THR A 77 -14.01 10.37 16.59
CA THR A 77 -14.74 9.96 17.80
C THR A 77 -14.98 11.10 18.77
N LEU A 78 -14.03 12.04 18.91
CA LEU A 78 -14.21 13.25 19.72
C LEU A 78 -15.32 14.14 19.15
N LEU A 79 -15.45 14.20 17.83
CA LEU A 79 -16.51 14.92 17.13
C LEU A 79 -17.87 14.19 17.14
N GLY A 80 -17.96 13.00 17.74
CA GLY A 80 -19.21 12.22 17.80
C GLY A 80 -19.75 11.78 16.43
N MET A 81 -18.88 11.66 15.43
CA MET A 81 -19.28 11.38 14.06
C MET A 81 -19.72 9.91 13.88
N GLN A 82 -20.59 9.67 12.89
CA GLN A 82 -21.14 8.34 12.62
C GLN A 82 -20.04 7.33 12.23
N LYS A 83 -20.20 6.07 12.63
CA LYS A 83 -19.27 4.96 12.29
C LYS A 83 -19.08 4.77 10.78
N PHE A 84 -20.08 5.14 9.98
CA PHE A 84 -19.99 5.11 8.52
C PHE A 84 -18.86 6.01 7.97
N ILE A 85 -18.63 7.16 8.61
CA ILE A 85 -17.55 8.08 8.22
C ILE A 85 -16.19 7.49 8.58
N SER A 86 -16.10 6.80 9.72
CA SER A 86 -14.88 6.06 10.09
C SER A 86 -14.51 5.00 9.05
N GLN A 87 -15.49 4.28 8.50
CA GLN A 87 -15.25 3.33 7.42
C GLN A 87 -14.66 4.03 6.17
N TYR A 88 -15.19 5.19 5.78
CA TYR A 88 -14.60 5.98 4.68
C TYR A 88 -13.16 6.39 4.96
N ILE A 89 -12.89 6.91 6.16
CA ILE A 89 -11.54 7.35 6.55
C ILE A 89 -10.56 6.19 6.42
N VAL A 90 -10.89 5.01 6.98
CA VAL A 90 -10.03 3.82 6.90
C VAL A 90 -9.78 3.40 5.45
N ARG A 91 -10.83 3.34 4.62
CA ARG A 91 -10.73 2.93 3.21
C ARG A 91 -9.92 3.92 2.37
N ILE A 92 -10.09 5.22 2.58
CA ILE A 92 -9.30 6.26 1.93
C ILE A 92 -7.83 6.14 2.34
N CYS A 93 -7.55 6.02 3.64
CA CYS A 93 -6.18 5.85 4.12
C CYS A 93 -5.51 4.61 3.53
N LEU A 94 -6.19 3.47 3.50
CA LEU A 94 -5.67 2.25 2.88
C LEU A 94 -5.38 2.45 1.37
N GLY A 95 -6.31 3.08 0.66
CA GLY A 95 -6.14 3.42 -0.76
C GLY A 95 -4.96 4.35 -1.02
N LEU A 96 -4.73 5.32 -0.13
CA LEU A 96 -3.59 6.23 -0.21
C LEU A 96 -2.27 5.52 0.08
N ILE A 97 -2.21 4.65 1.09
CA ILE A 97 -1.01 3.83 1.39
C ILE A 97 -0.65 2.97 0.18
N MET A 98 -1.65 2.35 -0.44
CA MET A 98 -1.50 1.56 -1.65
C MET A 98 -0.96 2.39 -2.82
N ALA A 99 -1.57 3.55 -3.09
CA ALA A 99 -1.12 4.47 -4.13
C ALA A 99 0.33 4.95 -3.88
N LEU A 100 0.66 5.31 -2.64
CA LEU A 100 2.01 5.72 -2.26
C LEU A 100 3.03 4.60 -2.45
N SER A 101 2.69 3.36 -2.11
CA SER A 101 3.56 2.20 -2.34
C SER A 101 3.84 1.99 -3.84
N LEU A 102 2.81 2.10 -4.68
CA LEU A 102 2.95 2.01 -6.14
C LEU A 102 3.80 3.17 -6.71
N ILE A 103 3.58 4.40 -6.24
CA ILE A 103 4.37 5.57 -6.63
C ILE A 103 5.83 5.35 -6.26
N ASN A 104 6.12 4.92 -5.03
CA ASN A 104 7.48 4.65 -4.57
C ASN A 104 8.16 3.55 -5.38
N PHE A 105 7.45 2.48 -5.73
CA PHE A 105 7.95 1.45 -6.62
C PHE A 105 8.27 1.99 -8.02
N SER A 106 7.36 2.80 -8.60
CA SER A 106 7.55 3.41 -9.92
C SER A 106 8.79 4.30 -9.98
N HIS A 107 9.13 5.00 -8.89
CA HIS A 107 10.35 5.81 -8.81
C HIS A 107 11.62 4.95 -8.91
N CYS A 108 11.64 3.75 -8.32
CA CYS A 108 12.77 2.82 -8.48
C CYS A 108 12.83 2.26 -9.91
N VAL A 109 11.69 1.91 -10.51
CA VAL A 109 11.63 1.48 -11.92
C VAL A 109 12.18 2.57 -12.84
N LYS A 110 11.85 3.84 -12.59
CA LYS A 110 12.39 4.98 -13.34
C LYS A 110 13.91 5.07 -13.25
N LYS A 111 14.49 4.83 -12.06
CA LYS A 111 15.94 4.87 -11.85
C LYS A 111 16.67 3.74 -12.59
N VAL A 112 16.09 2.55 -12.62
CA VAL A 112 16.74 1.36 -13.22
C VAL A 112 16.50 1.25 -14.73
N PHE A 113 15.26 1.49 -15.19
CA PHE A 113 14.83 1.24 -16.57
C PHE A 113 14.51 2.51 -17.36
N GLY A 114 14.64 3.69 -16.74
CA GLY A 114 14.40 4.98 -17.37
C GLY A 114 12.93 5.44 -17.34
N LYS A 115 12.72 6.67 -17.83
CA LYS A 115 11.43 7.39 -17.74
C LYS A 115 10.32 6.72 -18.57
N HIS A 116 10.61 6.27 -19.79
CA HIS A 116 9.59 5.74 -20.69
C HIS A 116 8.95 4.45 -20.18
N VAL A 117 9.74 3.54 -19.62
CA VAL A 117 9.25 2.28 -19.02
C VAL A 117 8.35 2.58 -17.83
N CYS A 118 8.76 3.52 -16.97
CA CYS A 118 7.97 3.93 -15.82
C CYS A 118 6.63 4.55 -16.20
N ILE A 119 6.59 5.40 -17.25
CA ILE A 119 5.33 5.97 -17.76
C ILE A 119 4.38 4.84 -18.20
N ARG A 120 4.88 3.91 -19.02
CA ARG A 120 4.08 2.80 -19.55
C ARG A 120 3.54 1.92 -18.43
N LEU A 121 4.38 1.60 -17.43
CA LEU A 121 3.96 0.86 -16.24
C LEU A 121 2.79 1.56 -15.52
N LEU A 122 2.93 2.86 -15.24
CA LEU A 122 1.89 3.61 -14.53
C LEU A 122 0.60 3.71 -15.35
N ILE A 123 0.68 3.91 -16.67
CA ILE A 123 -0.49 3.92 -17.55
C ILE A 123 -1.21 2.57 -17.51
N ILE A 124 -0.47 1.46 -17.61
CA ILE A 124 -1.05 0.12 -17.50
C ILE A 124 -1.74 -0.04 -16.14
N CYS A 125 -1.08 0.29 -15.04
CA CYS A 125 -1.68 0.20 -13.70
C CYS A 125 -2.93 1.08 -13.55
N CYS A 126 -2.93 2.30 -14.09
CA CYS A 126 -4.08 3.22 -14.03
C CYS A 126 -5.26 2.76 -14.91
N SER A 127 -4.98 2.08 -16.02
CA SER A 127 -6.02 1.55 -16.91
C SER A 127 -6.78 0.35 -16.31
N GLN A 128 -6.17 -0.35 -15.35
CA GLN A 128 -6.77 -1.52 -14.73
C GLN A 128 -7.75 -1.10 -13.64
N PHE A 129 -9.05 -1.19 -13.93
CA PHE A 129 -10.10 -0.90 -12.95
C PHE A 129 -9.94 -1.73 -11.67
N HIS A 130 -9.50 -2.99 -11.81
CA HIS A 130 -9.34 -3.91 -10.70
C HIS A 130 -8.35 -3.38 -9.66
N LEU A 131 -7.24 -2.77 -10.09
CA LEU A 131 -6.24 -2.26 -9.15
C LEU A 131 -6.81 -1.12 -8.31
N ALA A 132 -7.48 -0.15 -8.93
CA ALA A 132 -8.06 0.99 -8.22
C ALA A 132 -9.24 0.59 -7.32
N PHE A 133 -10.08 -0.35 -7.79
CA PHE A 133 -11.24 -0.83 -7.04
C PHE A 133 -10.85 -1.63 -5.79
N TYR A 134 -9.80 -2.45 -5.88
CA TYR A 134 -9.33 -3.23 -4.74
C TYR A 134 -8.36 -2.46 -3.81
N ALA A 135 -7.76 -1.37 -4.28
CA ALA A 135 -6.78 -0.58 -3.51
C ALA A 135 -7.29 -0.09 -2.14
N SER A 136 -8.59 0.20 -2.02
CA SER A 136 -9.21 0.74 -0.80
C SER A 136 -9.95 -0.31 0.05
N ARG A 137 -9.92 -1.57 -0.36
CA ARG A 137 -10.65 -2.66 0.30
C ARG A 137 -9.73 -3.43 1.23
N THR A 138 -10.22 -3.72 2.43
CA THR A 138 -9.48 -4.35 3.54
C THR A 138 -9.36 -5.86 3.34
N LEU A 139 -8.72 -6.25 2.22
CA LEU A 139 -8.51 -7.62 1.81
C LEU A 139 -7.04 -8.01 2.02
N PRO A 140 -6.75 -9.29 2.34
CA PRO A 140 -5.38 -9.82 2.42
C PRO A 140 -4.52 -9.47 1.19
N ASN A 141 -5.11 -9.51 0.00
CA ASN A 141 -4.44 -9.20 -1.27
C ASN A 141 -3.94 -7.76 -1.34
N THR A 142 -4.68 -6.81 -0.77
CA THR A 142 -4.30 -5.38 -0.74
C THR A 142 -3.05 -5.20 0.13
N TYR A 143 -3.03 -5.82 1.30
CA TYR A 143 -1.85 -5.81 2.18
C TYR A 143 -0.65 -6.49 1.53
N ALA A 144 -0.87 -7.65 0.89
CA ALA A 144 0.17 -8.38 0.18
C ALA A 144 0.76 -7.55 -0.97
N PHE A 145 -0.08 -6.82 -1.72
CA PHE A 145 0.41 -5.94 -2.77
C PHE A 145 1.29 -4.83 -2.20
N ILE A 146 0.85 -4.14 -1.14
CA ILE A 146 1.61 -3.05 -0.51
C ILE A 146 3.00 -3.55 -0.11
N LEU A 147 3.07 -4.69 0.58
CA LEU A 147 4.32 -5.31 1.00
C LEU A 147 5.16 -5.77 -0.20
N GLY A 148 4.52 -6.35 -1.21
CA GLY A 148 5.16 -6.81 -2.44
C GLY A 148 5.84 -5.67 -3.20
N THR A 149 5.16 -4.53 -3.39
CA THR A 149 5.77 -3.37 -4.06
C THR A 149 6.88 -2.72 -3.24
N PHE A 150 6.78 -2.72 -1.91
CA PHE A 150 7.90 -2.33 -1.04
C PHE A 150 9.10 -3.26 -1.18
N TYR A 151 8.87 -4.57 -1.19
CA TYR A 151 9.92 -5.56 -1.38
C TYR A 151 10.60 -5.41 -2.75
N CYS A 152 9.81 -5.32 -3.83
CA CYS A 152 10.34 -5.10 -5.17
C CYS A 152 11.15 -3.79 -5.25
N LYS A 153 10.68 -2.71 -4.62
CA LYS A 153 11.44 -1.45 -4.52
C LYS A 153 12.83 -1.68 -3.94
N ILE A 154 12.92 -2.42 -2.83
CA ILE A 154 14.19 -2.74 -2.17
C ILE A 154 15.09 -3.58 -3.11
N CYS A 155 14.55 -4.64 -3.71
CA CYS A 155 15.30 -5.49 -4.64
C CYS A 155 15.84 -4.70 -5.85
N LEU A 156 15.04 -3.83 -6.46
CA LEU A 156 15.50 -2.97 -7.56
C LEU A 156 16.59 -1.99 -7.11
N SER A 157 16.48 -1.42 -5.90
CA SER A 157 17.52 -0.57 -5.35
C SER A 157 18.85 -1.31 -5.18
N PHE A 158 18.83 -2.57 -4.75
CA PHE A 158 20.02 -3.42 -4.69
C PHE A 158 20.63 -3.71 -6.07
N ILE A 159 19.80 -3.98 -7.08
CA ILE A 159 20.26 -4.18 -8.46
C ILE A 159 20.98 -2.93 -8.97
N CYS A 160 20.41 -1.75 -8.72
CA CYS A 160 21.02 -0.46 -9.09
C CYS A 160 22.39 -0.28 -8.44
N LEU A 161 22.50 -0.55 -7.13
CA LEU A 161 23.77 -0.48 -6.39
C LEU A 161 24.80 -1.45 -6.96
N ARG A 162 24.40 -2.68 -7.29
CA ARG A 162 25.29 -3.70 -7.88
C ARG A 162 25.79 -3.30 -9.26
N GLN A 163 24.96 -2.69 -10.09
CA GLN A 163 25.37 -2.17 -11.40
C GLN A 163 26.39 -1.04 -11.26
N VAL A 164 26.16 -0.09 -10.36
CA VAL A 164 27.10 0.99 -10.06
C VAL A 164 28.44 0.42 -9.55
N TRP A 165 28.40 -0.54 -8.62
CA TRP A 165 29.61 -1.21 -8.13
C TRP A 165 30.39 -1.93 -9.24
N ARG A 166 29.71 -2.61 -10.18
CA ARG A 166 30.38 -3.24 -11.32
C ARG A 166 31.11 -2.22 -12.20
N ILE A 167 30.48 -1.07 -12.46
CA ILE A 167 31.09 -0.01 -13.27
C ILE A 167 32.33 0.57 -12.56
N ILE A 168 32.21 0.88 -11.26
CA ILE A 168 33.34 1.39 -10.47
C ILE A 168 34.48 0.35 -10.41
N SER A 169 34.16 -0.93 -10.16
CA SER A 169 35.18 -1.98 -10.13
C SER A 169 35.88 -2.18 -11.48
N PHE A 170 35.17 -1.96 -12.59
CA PHE A 170 35.77 -2.04 -13.93
C PHE A 170 36.72 -0.86 -14.20
N GLN A 171 36.39 0.35 -13.71
CA GLN A 171 37.26 1.52 -13.80
C GLN A 171 38.50 1.44 -12.88
N LEU A 172 38.45 0.63 -11.83
CA LEU A 172 39.56 0.42 -10.89
C LEU A 172 40.51 -0.71 -11.31
N VAL A 173 40.22 -1.44 -12.40
CA VAL A 173 41.20 -2.40 -12.96
C VAL A 173 42.30 -1.60 -13.66
N PRO A 174 43.55 -1.63 -13.18
CA PRO A 174 44.64 -0.95 -13.87
C PRO A 174 44.82 -1.58 -15.25
N HIS A 175 44.74 -0.76 -16.29
CA HIS A 175 45.17 -1.15 -17.62
C HIS A 175 46.68 -1.45 -17.55
N GLN A 176 47.06 -2.72 -17.69
CA GLN A 176 48.46 -3.05 -17.96
C GLN A 176 48.78 -2.53 -19.35
N ASP A 177 49.52 -1.42 -19.42
CA ASP A 177 50.10 -0.92 -20.64
C ASP A 177 51.12 -1.95 -21.14
N TYR A 178 50.73 -2.75 -22.13
CA TYR A 178 51.65 -3.60 -22.87
C TYR A 178 52.46 -2.72 -23.82
N THR A 179 53.54 -2.12 -23.32
CA THR A 179 54.59 -1.53 -24.15
C THR A 179 55.44 -2.67 -24.72
N VAL A 180 55.30 -2.92 -26.02
CA VAL A 180 56.22 -3.72 -26.85
C VAL A 180 57.39 -2.84 -27.26
#